data_AF-A0A090SQ65-F1
#
_entry.id   AF-A0A090SQ65-F1
#
_cell.length_a   1.000
_cell.length_b   1.000
_cell.length_c   1.000
_cell.angle_alpha   90.00
_cell.angle_beta   90.00
_cell.angle_gamma   90.00
#
_symmetry.space_group_name_H-M   'P 1'
#
loop_
_entity.id
_entity.type
_entity.pdbx_description
1 polymer ?
#
loop_
_entity_poly.entity_id
_entity_poly.type
_entity_poly.pdbx_seq_one_letter_code
_entity_poly.pdbx_strand_id
1 'polypeptide(L)'
;MTPNKKANTASMSYYHQLRDVARSSRRKLMYETTVGAGLPVIENLQNLIAAGDELEKFNGILSGSLSFIFGKLDEGLTLSQATNVAKDKGFTEPDPRDDLSGMDVARKLLILAREAGMALELEDVEVDQALPPGFDDSGSIDEFMARLPEADAYFSELVENAAKEGKVLRYVGEIADGKCRVRIAAVDENDPMFKIKDGENALAFYSRYYQPIPLVLRGYGAGTEVTAAGVFSDVMRTLGWKLGV
;
A
#
# COMPACT_ATOMS: atom_id res chain seq x y z
N MET A 1 14.52 13.34 6.56
CA MET A 1 13.45 13.11 5.56
C MET A 1 13.87 11.96 4.71
N THR A 2 13.02 10.97 4.48
CA THR A 2 13.38 9.81 3.65
C THR A 2 12.15 9.17 3.01
N PRO A 3 12.20 8.82 1.71
CA PRO A 3 11.20 7.94 1.09
C PRO A 3 11.48 6.45 1.36
N ASN A 4 12.60 6.13 2.04
CA ASN A 4 13.01 4.75 2.24
C ASN A 4 12.25 4.09 3.38
N LYS A 5 11.48 3.05 3.05
CA LYS A 5 10.67 2.25 3.99
C LYS A 5 11.53 1.41 4.94
N LYS A 6 12.73 0.98 4.52
CA LYS A 6 13.53 -0.05 5.22
C LYS A 6 13.77 0.26 6.69
N ALA A 7 14.06 1.52 7.03
CA ALA A 7 14.34 1.91 8.40
C ALA A 7 13.10 1.79 9.32
N ASN A 8 11.91 2.09 8.80
CA ASN A 8 10.66 1.99 9.56
C ASN A 8 10.09 0.55 9.58
N THR A 9 10.61 -0.35 8.75
CA THR A 9 10.18 -1.76 8.67
C THR A 9 11.27 -2.75 9.04
N ALA A 10 12.38 -2.29 9.63
CA ALA A 10 13.36 -3.15 10.29
C ALA A 10 12.82 -3.62 11.65
N SER A 11 13.68 -4.16 12.52
CA SER A 11 13.26 -4.63 13.85
C SER A 11 12.58 -3.54 14.69
N MET A 12 11.65 -3.92 15.56
CA MET A 12 11.00 -3.00 16.52
C MET A 12 12.02 -2.28 17.40
N SER A 13 13.13 -2.94 17.75
CA SER A 13 14.22 -2.31 18.51
C SER A 13 14.87 -1.16 17.75
N TYR A 14 15.15 -1.33 16.45
CA TYR A 14 15.72 -0.29 15.61
C TYR A 14 14.71 0.84 15.35
N TYR A 15 13.44 0.47 15.12
CA TYR A 15 12.33 1.41 14.97
C TYR A 15 12.22 2.37 16.18
N HIS A 16 12.27 1.84 17.41
CA HIS A 16 12.28 2.64 18.63
C HIS A 16 13.56 3.47 18.78
N GLN A 17 14.73 2.86 18.53
CA GLN A 17 16.01 3.55 18.61
C GLN A 17 16.03 4.82 17.73
N LEU A 18 15.52 4.76 16.50
CA LEU A 18 15.44 5.91 15.61
C LEU A 18 14.60 7.04 16.19
N ARG A 19 13.46 6.71 16.81
CA ARG A 19 12.53 7.68 17.43
C ARG A 19 13.14 8.30 18.69
N ASP A 20 13.84 7.51 19.50
CA ASP A 20 14.54 8.00 20.69
C ASP A 20 15.72 8.92 20.33
N VAL A 21 16.49 8.58 19.30
CA VAL A 21 17.56 9.43 18.78
C VAL A 21 16.99 10.74 18.23
N ALA A 22 15.90 10.69 17.44
CA ALA A 22 15.24 11.89 16.95
C ALA A 22 14.77 12.80 18.09
N ARG A 23 14.12 12.22 19.11
CA ARG A 23 13.62 12.95 20.29
C ARG A 23 14.76 13.57 21.12
N SER A 24 15.78 12.79 21.47
CA SER A 24 16.91 13.25 22.30
C SER A 24 17.77 14.30 21.60
N SER A 25 17.90 14.21 20.28
CA SER A 25 18.64 15.19 19.46
C SER A 25 17.80 16.41 19.05
N ARG A 26 16.52 16.47 19.43
CA ARG A 26 15.55 17.51 19.01
C ARG A 26 15.47 17.67 17.49
N ARG A 27 15.54 16.55 16.76
CA ARG A 27 15.40 16.48 15.30
C ARG A 27 14.09 15.80 14.94
N LYS A 28 13.53 16.16 13.78
CA LYS A 28 12.36 15.47 13.21
C LYS A 28 12.83 14.32 12.31
N LEU A 29 12.26 13.14 12.51
CA LEU A 29 12.30 12.04 11.55
C LEU A 29 10.99 12.07 10.77
N MET A 30 11.02 12.46 9.50
CA MET A 30 9.84 12.47 8.63
C MET A 30 10.07 11.57 7.42
N TYR A 31 9.00 10.90 7.02
CA TYR A 31 8.97 9.79 6.07
C TYR A 31 7.59 9.70 5.40
N GLU A 32 6.95 10.83 5.15
CA GLU A 32 5.60 10.91 4.55
C GLU A 32 5.50 10.06 3.28
N THR A 33 6.54 10.15 2.46
CA THR A 33 6.64 9.48 1.15
C THR A 33 6.84 7.96 1.20
N THR A 34 6.96 7.38 2.40
CA THR A 34 7.06 5.92 2.53
C THR A 34 5.74 5.21 2.23
N VAL A 35 4.60 5.88 2.43
CA VAL A 35 3.25 5.33 2.19
C VAL A 35 2.43 6.36 1.43
N GLY A 36 1.96 6.01 0.22
CA GLY A 36 1.12 6.90 -0.58
C GLY A 36 1.85 8.01 -1.33
N ALA A 37 3.18 7.94 -1.45
CA ALA A 37 4.01 8.94 -2.13
C ALA A 37 3.75 10.38 -1.64
N GLY A 38 3.10 11.22 -2.43
CA GLY A 38 2.82 12.61 -2.06
C GLY A 38 1.55 12.80 -1.23
N LEU A 39 0.76 11.73 -1.02
CA LEU A 39 -0.43 11.80 -0.19
C LEU A 39 -0.05 12.06 1.28
N PRO A 40 -0.77 12.92 2.01
CA PRO A 40 -0.46 13.24 3.40
C PRO A 40 -0.99 12.13 4.33
N VAL A 41 -0.39 10.95 4.27
CA VAL A 41 -0.85 9.75 4.98
C VAL A 41 -0.35 9.72 6.42
N ILE A 42 0.98 9.73 6.59
CA ILE A 42 1.66 9.56 7.87
C ILE A 42 1.33 10.72 8.79
N GLU A 43 1.42 11.97 8.32
CA GLU A 43 1.10 13.13 9.15
C GLU A 43 -0.35 13.13 9.61
N ASN A 44 -1.31 12.80 8.73
CA ASN A 44 -2.73 12.75 9.14
C ASN A 44 -2.96 11.65 10.18
N LEU A 45 -2.43 10.45 9.97
CA LEU A 45 -2.54 9.37 10.95
C LEU A 45 -1.92 9.77 12.30
N GLN A 46 -0.70 10.33 12.30
CA GLN A 46 -0.05 10.81 13.52
C GLN A 46 -0.85 11.88 14.25
N ASN A 47 -1.44 12.82 13.52
CA ASN A 47 -2.28 13.89 14.09
C ASN A 47 -3.55 13.33 14.73
N LEU A 48 -4.20 12.34 14.11
CA LEU A 48 -5.37 11.66 14.67
C LEU A 48 -5.00 10.97 15.99
N ILE A 49 -3.95 10.14 15.98
CA ILE A 49 -3.50 9.43 17.20
C ILE A 49 -3.07 10.42 18.29
N ALA A 50 -2.37 11.51 17.94
CA ALA A 50 -1.99 12.54 18.89
C ALA A 50 -3.19 13.30 19.50
N ALA A 51 -4.31 13.39 18.79
CA ALA A 51 -5.55 13.97 19.27
C ALA A 51 -6.38 13.00 20.15
N GLY A 52 -5.88 11.78 20.39
CA GLY A 52 -6.56 10.75 21.17
C GLY A 52 -7.58 9.92 20.38
N ASP A 53 -7.48 9.95 19.04
CA ASP A 53 -8.18 8.99 18.18
C ASP A 53 -7.48 7.62 18.25
N GLU A 54 -8.21 6.57 17.87
CA GLU A 54 -7.71 5.19 17.86
C GLU A 54 -8.10 4.52 16.55
N LEU A 55 -7.12 3.94 15.85
CA LEU A 55 -7.39 3.19 14.63
C LEU A 55 -8.10 1.87 14.98
N GLU A 56 -9.29 1.67 14.42
CA GLU A 56 -10.07 0.44 14.61
C GLU A 56 -9.90 -0.51 13.43
N LYS A 57 -9.94 0.05 12.20
CA LYS A 57 -9.75 -0.71 10.97
C LYS A 57 -9.08 0.14 9.90
N PHE A 58 -8.27 -0.49 9.07
CA PHE A 58 -7.70 0.10 7.87
C PHE A 58 -7.93 -0.81 6.68
N ASN A 59 -8.28 -0.22 5.53
CA ASN A 59 -8.27 -0.87 4.22
C ASN A 59 -7.57 0.06 3.23
N GLY A 60 -6.67 -0.46 2.40
CA GLY A 60 -6.04 0.38 1.38
C GLY A 60 -5.39 -0.36 0.24
N ILE A 61 -5.42 0.28 -0.94
CA ILE A 61 -4.62 -0.07 -2.10
C ILE A 61 -3.34 0.74 -2.03
N LEU A 62 -2.23 0.06 -1.75
CA LEU A 62 -0.94 0.69 -1.45
C LEU A 62 0.10 0.53 -2.58
N SER A 63 -0.21 -0.23 -3.63
CA SER A 63 0.65 -0.43 -4.81
C SER A 63 -0.05 0.09 -6.06
N GLY A 64 0.58 1.05 -6.75
CA GLY A 64 0.10 1.55 -8.04
C GLY A 64 0.17 0.46 -9.11
N SER A 65 1.22 -0.35 -9.13
CA SER A 65 1.40 -1.44 -10.11
C SER A 65 0.28 -2.47 -9.99
N LEU A 66 -0.05 -2.90 -8.76
CA LEU A 66 -1.14 -3.83 -8.52
C LEU A 66 -2.51 -3.17 -8.71
N SER A 67 -2.68 -1.89 -8.35
CA SER A 67 -3.89 -1.11 -8.67
C SER A 67 -4.17 -1.10 -10.18
N PHE A 68 -3.13 -0.88 -10.98
CA PHE A 68 -3.21 -0.91 -12.43
C PHE A 68 -3.55 -2.32 -12.95
N ILE A 69 -2.82 -3.35 -12.50
CA ILE A 69 -3.03 -4.73 -12.93
C ILE A 69 -4.46 -5.17 -12.62
N PHE A 70 -4.92 -5.07 -11.37
CA PHE A 70 -6.29 -5.46 -10.98
C PHE A 70 -7.37 -4.60 -11.65
N GLY A 71 -7.07 -3.33 -11.94
CA GLY A 71 -7.93 -2.50 -12.79
C GLY A 71 -8.07 -3.03 -14.23
N LYS A 72 -7.03 -3.66 -14.79
CA LYS A 72 -7.10 -4.30 -16.11
C LYS A 72 -7.80 -5.66 -16.11
N LEU A 73 -7.75 -6.39 -15.01
CA LEU A 73 -8.58 -7.59 -14.84
C LEU A 73 -10.08 -7.25 -14.89
N ASP A 74 -10.47 -6.13 -14.25
CA ASP A 74 -11.83 -5.57 -14.31
C ASP A 74 -12.26 -5.20 -15.76
N GLU A 75 -11.30 -4.82 -16.60
CA GLU A 75 -11.49 -4.53 -18.03
C GLU A 75 -11.46 -5.79 -18.92
N GLY A 76 -11.29 -6.99 -18.33
CA GLY A 76 -11.33 -8.28 -19.03
C GLY A 76 -9.98 -8.80 -19.54
N LEU A 77 -8.85 -8.19 -19.15
CA LEU A 77 -7.53 -8.73 -19.45
C LEU A 77 -7.20 -9.87 -18.48
N THR A 78 -6.42 -10.85 -18.95
CA THR A 78 -5.86 -11.86 -18.06
C THR A 78 -4.73 -11.28 -17.18
N LEU A 79 -4.34 -11.98 -16.11
CA LEU A 79 -3.25 -11.53 -15.23
C LEU A 79 -1.96 -11.32 -16.02
N SER A 80 -1.61 -12.28 -16.88
CA SER A 80 -0.40 -12.23 -17.69
C SER A 80 -0.42 -11.06 -18.67
N GLN A 81 -1.55 -10.79 -19.32
CA GLN A 81 -1.73 -9.64 -20.21
C GLN A 81 -1.64 -8.32 -19.46
N ALA A 82 -2.35 -8.19 -18.33
CA ALA A 82 -2.34 -7.00 -17.50
C ALA A 82 -0.93 -6.68 -16.98
N THR A 83 -0.19 -7.71 -16.57
CA THR A 83 1.20 -7.58 -16.08
C THR A 83 2.14 -7.16 -17.21
N ASN A 84 2.02 -7.73 -18.40
CA ASN A 84 2.80 -7.30 -19.58
C ASN A 84 2.52 -5.83 -19.92
N VAL A 85 1.25 -5.42 -19.94
CA VAL A 85 0.88 -4.02 -20.21
C VAL A 85 1.44 -3.08 -19.12
N ALA A 86 1.40 -3.50 -17.85
CA ALA A 86 1.97 -2.72 -16.76
C ALA A 86 3.49 -2.57 -16.92
N LYS A 87 4.19 -3.66 -17.25
CA LYS A 87 5.64 -3.67 -17.50
C LYS A 87 6.03 -2.79 -18.69
N ASP A 88 5.33 -2.91 -19.82
CA ASP A 88 5.61 -2.14 -21.03
C ASP A 88 5.40 -0.64 -20.84
N LYS A 89 4.45 -0.26 -19.97
CA LYS A 89 4.21 1.14 -19.58
C LYS A 89 5.12 1.64 -18.46
N GLY A 90 6.00 0.79 -17.94
CA GLY A 90 6.89 1.14 -16.81
C GLY A 90 6.15 1.35 -15.49
N PHE A 91 4.99 0.71 -15.31
CA PHE A 91 4.27 0.71 -14.03
C PHE A 91 4.81 -0.31 -13.04
N THR A 92 5.44 -1.40 -13.49
CA THR A 92 6.09 -2.38 -12.61
C THR A 92 7.55 -2.00 -12.37
N GLU A 93 8.14 -2.59 -11.34
CA GLU A 93 9.59 -2.72 -11.25
C GLU A 93 10.15 -3.49 -12.46
N PRO A 94 11.48 -3.41 -12.73
CA PRO A 94 12.10 -4.17 -13.83
C PRO A 94 11.82 -5.67 -13.76
N ASP A 95 11.68 -6.20 -12.55
CA ASP A 95 11.20 -7.54 -12.25
C ASP A 95 9.78 -7.46 -11.65
N PRO A 96 8.71 -7.82 -12.39
CA PRO A 96 7.33 -7.75 -11.90
C PRO A 96 7.05 -8.58 -10.65
N ARG A 97 7.91 -9.54 -10.31
CA ARG A 97 7.79 -10.33 -9.08
C ARG A 97 7.91 -9.46 -7.83
N ASP A 98 8.68 -8.38 -7.88
CA ASP A 98 8.82 -7.45 -6.75
C ASP A 98 7.48 -6.81 -6.38
N ASP A 99 6.64 -6.50 -7.38
CA ASP A 99 5.27 -6.02 -7.17
C ASP A 99 4.31 -7.16 -6.79
N LEU A 100 4.31 -8.25 -7.56
CA LEU A 100 3.37 -9.37 -7.39
C LEU A 100 3.57 -10.13 -6.08
N SER A 101 4.75 -10.04 -5.46
CA SER A 101 5.01 -10.63 -4.14
C SER A 101 4.16 -10.05 -3.01
N GLY A 102 3.67 -8.81 -3.16
CA GLY A 102 2.96 -8.07 -2.10
C GLY A 102 3.87 -7.49 -1.02
N MET A 103 5.18 -7.71 -1.07
CA MET A 103 6.09 -7.33 0.01
C MET A 103 6.25 -5.81 0.17
N ASP A 104 6.12 -5.04 -0.92
CA ASP A 104 6.08 -3.58 -0.83
C ASP A 104 4.82 -3.09 -0.09
N VAL A 105 3.67 -3.71 -0.37
CA VAL A 105 2.40 -3.43 0.33
C VAL A 105 2.52 -3.80 1.80
N ALA A 106 3.11 -4.96 2.13
CA ALA A 106 3.32 -5.40 3.51
C ALA A 106 4.18 -4.42 4.31
N ARG A 107 5.27 -3.91 3.72
CA ARG A 107 6.11 -2.88 4.35
C ARG A 107 5.34 -1.60 4.60
N LYS A 108 4.55 -1.12 3.64
CA LYS A 108 3.73 0.09 3.80
C LYS A 108 2.66 -0.10 4.89
N LEU A 109 2.03 -1.27 4.93
CA LEU A 109 1.04 -1.64 5.94
C LEU A 109 1.66 -1.69 7.35
N LEU A 110 2.85 -2.29 7.48
CA LEU A 110 3.59 -2.34 8.75
C LEU A 110 3.92 -0.94 9.28
N ILE A 111 4.30 0.00 8.41
CA ILE A 111 4.53 1.39 8.80
C ILE A 111 3.26 1.96 9.42
N LEU A 112 2.10 1.84 8.75
CA LEU A 112 0.83 2.34 9.25
C LEU A 112 0.43 1.70 10.59
N ALA A 113 0.59 0.39 10.73
CA ALA A 113 0.29 -0.32 11.97
C ALA A 113 1.14 0.17 13.14
N ARG A 114 2.45 0.37 12.92
CA ARG A 114 3.37 0.91 13.93
C ARG A 114 3.07 2.36 14.28
N GLU A 115 2.64 3.19 13.32
CA GLU A 115 2.16 4.55 13.58
C GLU A 115 0.85 4.56 14.40
N ALA A 116 -0.01 3.56 14.20
CA ALA A 116 -1.21 3.35 15.02
C ALA A 116 -0.92 2.76 16.41
N GLY A 117 0.35 2.56 16.78
CA GLY A 117 0.77 2.08 18.10
C GLY A 117 0.88 0.57 18.24
N MET A 118 0.77 -0.20 17.15
CA MET A 118 0.91 -1.66 17.18
C MET A 118 2.38 -2.08 17.24
N ALA A 119 2.69 -3.07 18.05
CA ALA A 119 4.04 -3.65 18.17
C ALA A 119 4.15 -4.92 17.30
N LEU A 120 4.36 -4.72 16.01
CA LEU A 120 4.45 -5.80 15.00
C LEU A 120 5.81 -5.79 14.31
N GLU A 121 6.28 -6.96 13.90
CA GLU A 121 7.38 -7.17 12.97
C GLU A 121 6.86 -7.47 11.56
N LEU A 122 7.75 -7.50 10.56
CA LEU A 122 7.34 -7.75 9.17
C LEU A 122 6.82 -9.18 8.99
N GLU A 123 7.37 -10.12 9.76
CA GLU A 123 6.97 -11.52 9.80
C GLU A 123 5.58 -11.73 10.40
N ASP A 124 5.05 -10.75 11.15
CA ASP A 124 3.69 -10.78 11.70
C ASP A 124 2.63 -10.33 10.66
N VAL A 125 3.06 -9.83 9.50
CA VAL A 125 2.16 -9.45 8.41
C VAL A 125 1.85 -10.69 7.57
N GLU A 126 0.59 -11.10 7.53
CA GLU A 126 0.14 -12.17 6.64
C GLU A 126 0.12 -11.66 5.19
N VAL A 127 0.86 -12.28 4.28
CA VAL A 127 0.96 -11.83 2.88
C VAL A 127 0.56 -12.94 1.92
N ASP A 128 -0.60 -12.77 1.29
CA ASP A 128 -1.01 -13.56 0.13
C ASP A 128 -0.45 -12.88 -1.13
N GLN A 129 0.41 -13.56 -1.88
CA GLN A 129 0.96 -13.04 -3.14
C GLN A 129 -0.17 -12.73 -4.14
N ALA A 130 0.07 -11.82 -5.09
CA ALA A 130 -0.78 -11.60 -6.25
C ALA A 130 -0.54 -12.70 -7.34
N LEU A 131 -0.37 -13.94 -6.89
CA LEU A 131 -0.14 -15.15 -7.69
C LEU A 131 -0.97 -16.29 -7.10
N PRO A 132 -1.30 -17.34 -7.88
CA PRO A 132 -1.98 -18.51 -7.35
C PRO A 132 -1.17 -19.17 -6.22
N PRO A 133 -1.82 -19.76 -5.20
CA PRO A 133 -1.11 -20.52 -4.17
C PRO A 133 -0.23 -21.62 -4.77
N GLY A 134 1.05 -21.62 -4.44
CA GLY A 134 2.02 -22.60 -4.93
C GLY A 134 2.53 -22.37 -6.36
N PHE A 135 2.25 -21.21 -6.96
CA PHE A 135 2.81 -20.82 -8.25
C PHE A 135 4.35 -20.71 -8.17
N ASP A 136 5.06 -21.27 -9.16
CA ASP A 136 6.52 -21.19 -9.23
C ASP A 136 6.95 -19.82 -9.77
N ASP A 137 7.50 -18.96 -8.92
CA ASP A 137 8.04 -17.64 -9.25
C ASP A 137 9.57 -17.63 -9.50
N SER A 138 10.20 -18.80 -9.51
CA SER A 138 11.65 -18.95 -9.68
C SER A 138 12.12 -18.83 -11.14
N GLY A 139 13.43 -18.60 -11.31
CA GLY A 139 14.09 -18.47 -12.61
C GLY A 139 14.41 -17.03 -13.00
N SER A 140 14.77 -16.85 -14.27
CA SER A 140 14.95 -15.53 -14.89
C SER A 140 13.62 -14.80 -15.08
N ILE A 141 13.68 -13.48 -15.30
CA ILE A 141 12.49 -12.65 -15.54
C ILE A 141 11.73 -13.17 -16.77
N ASP A 142 12.44 -13.53 -17.84
CA ASP A 142 11.81 -14.01 -19.08
C ASP A 142 11.11 -15.35 -18.88
N GLU A 143 11.70 -16.28 -18.11
CA GLU A 143 11.08 -17.56 -17.76
C GLU A 143 9.81 -17.35 -16.91
N PHE A 144 9.88 -16.46 -15.92
CA PHE A 144 8.71 -16.11 -15.10
C PHE A 144 7.59 -15.52 -15.96
N MET A 145 7.89 -14.55 -16.82
CA MET A 145 6.90 -13.92 -17.69
C MET A 145 6.30 -14.90 -18.70
N ALA A 146 7.07 -15.88 -19.18
CA ALA A 146 6.59 -16.95 -20.05
C ALA A 146 5.68 -17.95 -19.31
N ARG A 147 5.89 -18.15 -18.00
CA ARG A 147 5.07 -19.03 -17.14
C ARG A 147 3.80 -18.34 -16.63
N LEU A 148 3.81 -17.01 -16.49
CA LEU A 148 2.70 -16.24 -15.93
C LEU A 148 1.30 -16.55 -16.52
N PRO A 149 1.14 -16.88 -17.82
CA PRO A 149 -0.14 -17.31 -18.37
C PRO A 149 -0.76 -18.54 -17.67
N GLU A 150 0.03 -19.39 -17.00
CA GLU A 150 -0.49 -20.52 -16.21
C GLU A 150 -1.36 -20.06 -15.02
N ALA A 151 -1.17 -18.82 -14.56
CA ALA A 151 -2.00 -18.22 -13.51
C ALA A 151 -3.36 -17.68 -14.02
N ASP A 152 -3.52 -17.50 -15.33
CA ASP A 152 -4.66 -16.76 -15.89
C ASP A 152 -6.00 -17.42 -15.57
N ALA A 153 -6.08 -18.75 -15.64
CA ALA A 153 -7.32 -19.48 -15.33
C ALA A 153 -7.80 -19.26 -13.89
N TYR A 154 -6.86 -19.24 -12.94
CA TYR A 154 -7.15 -18.99 -11.52
C TYR A 154 -7.75 -17.59 -11.31
N PHE A 155 -7.15 -16.57 -11.92
CA PHE A 155 -7.64 -15.20 -11.78
C PHE A 155 -8.95 -14.96 -12.54
N SER A 156 -9.13 -15.55 -13.72
CA SER A 156 -10.39 -15.48 -14.45
C SER A 156 -11.55 -16.05 -13.62
N GLU A 157 -11.35 -17.20 -12.96
CA GLU A 157 -12.37 -17.78 -12.08
C GLU A 157 -12.70 -16.86 -10.90
N LEU A 158 -11.69 -16.26 -10.25
CA LEU A 158 -11.90 -15.31 -9.17
C LEU A 158 -12.68 -14.06 -9.63
N VAL A 159 -12.35 -13.52 -10.80
CA VAL A 159 -13.02 -12.35 -11.37
C VAL A 159 -14.47 -12.68 -11.70
N GLU A 160 -14.72 -13.83 -12.34
CA GLU A 160 -16.08 -14.28 -12.66
C GLU A 160 -16.94 -14.48 -11.39
N ASN A 161 -16.35 -15.06 -10.34
CA ASN A 161 -17.05 -15.27 -9.08
C ASN A 161 -17.35 -13.95 -8.36
N ALA A 162 -16.41 -13.01 -8.34
CA ALA A 162 -16.66 -11.67 -7.80
C ALA A 162 -17.75 -10.94 -8.60
N ALA A 163 -17.71 -11.02 -9.94
CA ALA A 163 -18.66 -10.35 -10.81
C ALA A 163 -20.11 -10.86 -10.64
N LYS A 164 -20.30 -12.17 -10.36
CA LYS A 164 -21.62 -12.75 -10.03
C LYS A 164 -22.26 -12.10 -8.80
N GLU A 165 -21.45 -11.57 -7.89
CA GLU A 165 -21.90 -10.86 -6.68
C GLU A 165 -21.89 -9.32 -6.84
N GLY A 166 -21.65 -8.80 -8.05
CA GLY A 166 -21.51 -7.35 -8.28
C GLY A 166 -20.23 -6.75 -7.66
N LYS A 167 -19.20 -7.58 -7.43
CA LYS A 167 -17.93 -7.20 -6.83
C LYS A 167 -16.80 -7.17 -7.85
N VAL A 168 -15.73 -6.47 -7.50
CA VAL A 168 -14.47 -6.41 -8.26
C VAL A 168 -13.31 -6.85 -7.38
N LEU A 169 -12.25 -7.39 -7.97
CA LEU A 169 -11.05 -7.78 -7.24
C LEU A 169 -10.10 -6.59 -7.06
N ARG A 170 -9.57 -6.42 -5.85
CA ARG A 170 -8.52 -5.44 -5.53
C ARG A 170 -7.46 -6.12 -4.67
N TYR A 171 -6.21 -5.70 -4.84
CA TYR A 171 -5.11 -6.12 -3.97
C TYR A 171 -4.93 -5.10 -2.85
N VAL A 172 -5.21 -5.49 -1.62
CA VAL A 172 -5.37 -4.57 -0.48
C VAL A 172 -4.47 -4.95 0.68
N GLY A 173 -4.02 -3.95 1.42
CA GLY A 173 -3.54 -4.09 2.79
C GLY A 173 -4.68 -3.78 3.76
N GLU A 174 -4.87 -4.63 4.76
CA GLU A 174 -5.91 -4.57 5.77
C GLU A 174 -5.30 -4.61 7.17
N ILE A 175 -5.78 -3.73 8.05
CA ILE A 175 -5.53 -3.82 9.49
C ILE A 175 -6.89 -3.98 10.16
N ALA A 176 -7.07 -5.07 10.90
CA ALA A 176 -8.27 -5.34 11.68
C ALA A 176 -7.90 -6.20 12.89
N ASP A 177 -8.50 -5.93 14.04
CA ASP A 177 -8.29 -6.70 15.28
C ASP A 177 -6.79 -6.83 15.67
N GLY A 178 -6.01 -5.78 15.41
CA GLY A 178 -4.57 -5.75 15.68
C GLY A 178 -3.70 -6.63 14.77
N LYS A 179 -4.27 -7.18 13.69
CA LYS A 179 -3.57 -7.99 12.70
C LYS A 179 -3.44 -7.26 11.37
N CYS A 180 -2.33 -7.51 10.68
CA CYS A 180 -2.05 -6.98 9.36
C CYS A 180 -2.13 -8.10 8.32
N ARG A 181 -2.89 -7.87 7.25
CA ARG A 181 -2.98 -8.81 6.13
C ARG A 181 -2.90 -8.09 4.79
N VAL A 182 -2.17 -8.67 3.85
CA VAL A 182 -2.09 -8.24 2.46
C VAL A 182 -2.69 -9.36 1.61
N ARG A 183 -3.72 -9.05 0.82
CA ARG A 183 -4.46 -10.08 0.07
C ARG A 183 -5.23 -9.52 -1.11
N ILE A 184 -5.71 -10.44 -1.95
CA ILE A 184 -6.78 -10.17 -2.91
C ILE A 184 -8.11 -10.12 -2.14
N ALA A 185 -8.89 -9.07 -2.37
CA ALA A 185 -10.22 -8.89 -1.81
C ALA A 185 -11.24 -8.63 -2.93
N ALA A 186 -12.38 -9.31 -2.86
CA ALA A 186 -13.55 -8.95 -3.64
C ALA A 186 -14.32 -7.85 -2.90
N VAL A 187 -14.45 -6.67 -3.51
CA VAL A 187 -15.08 -5.49 -2.92
C VAL A 187 -16.31 -5.08 -3.71
N ASP A 188 -17.36 -4.63 -3.03
CA ASP A 188 -18.61 -4.15 -3.64
C ASP A 188 -18.63 -2.62 -3.79
N GLU A 189 -19.65 -2.08 -4.45
CA GLU A 189 -19.77 -0.65 -4.77
C GLU A 189 -19.75 0.32 -3.57
N ASN A 190 -20.03 -0.17 -2.37
CA ASN A 190 -20.01 0.62 -1.14
C ASN A 190 -18.62 0.66 -0.50
N ASP A 191 -17.71 -0.23 -0.90
CA ASP A 191 -16.33 -0.21 -0.42
C ASP A 191 -15.56 0.94 -1.10
N PRO A 192 -14.82 1.79 -0.34
CA PRO A 192 -14.02 2.87 -0.90
C PRO A 192 -13.00 2.41 -1.97
N MET A 193 -12.59 1.14 -1.96
CA MET A 193 -11.62 0.57 -2.89
C MET A 193 -12.22 0.19 -4.25
N PHE A 194 -13.56 0.11 -4.37
CA PHE A 194 -14.23 -0.36 -5.58
C PHE A 194 -13.85 0.43 -6.84
N LYS A 195 -13.80 1.76 -6.73
CA LYS A 195 -13.54 2.67 -7.86
C LYS A 195 -12.06 2.95 -8.11
N ILE A 196 -11.17 2.30 -7.38
CA ILE A 196 -9.73 2.56 -7.43
C ILE A 196 -9.09 1.65 -8.48
N LYS A 197 -8.41 2.27 -9.44
CA LYS A 197 -7.75 1.61 -10.57
C LYS A 197 -6.73 2.57 -11.20
N ASP A 198 -6.18 2.19 -12.36
CA ASP A 198 -5.30 3.04 -13.18
C ASP A 198 -4.05 3.56 -12.44
N GLY A 199 -3.53 2.78 -11.48
CA GLY A 199 -2.32 3.12 -10.73
C GLY A 199 -2.56 4.03 -9.53
N GLU A 200 -3.80 4.31 -9.19
CA GLU A 200 -4.15 5.08 -8.00
C GLU A 200 -3.96 4.27 -6.71
N ASN A 201 -3.62 4.99 -5.63
CA ASN A 201 -3.70 4.49 -4.27
C ASN A 201 -4.91 5.07 -3.56
N ALA A 202 -5.44 4.30 -2.60
CA ALA A 202 -6.47 4.76 -1.71
C ALA A 202 -6.27 4.14 -0.32
N LEU A 203 -6.57 4.93 0.71
CA LEU A 203 -6.35 4.59 2.10
C LEU A 203 -7.60 5.00 2.88
N ALA A 204 -8.31 4.02 3.43
CA ALA A 204 -9.50 4.23 4.24
C ALA A 204 -9.16 3.91 5.71
N PHE A 205 -9.18 4.95 6.55
CA PHE A 205 -8.97 4.86 7.99
C PHE A 205 -10.33 4.90 8.70
N TYR A 206 -10.67 3.79 9.34
CA TYR A 206 -11.78 3.71 10.29
C TYR A 206 -11.19 3.82 11.68
N SER A 207 -11.50 4.90 12.37
CA SER A 207 -11.02 5.18 13.72
C SER A 207 -12.20 5.50 14.62
N ARG A 208 -11.99 5.62 15.93
CA ARG A 208 -13.02 5.99 16.90
C ARG A 208 -13.85 7.21 16.45
N TYR A 209 -13.22 8.20 15.82
CA TYR A 209 -13.92 9.40 15.34
C TYR A 209 -14.43 9.34 13.90
N TYR A 210 -13.97 8.38 13.09
CA TYR A 210 -14.33 8.25 11.67
C TYR A 210 -15.10 6.96 11.39
N GLN A 211 -16.32 6.88 11.95
CA GLN A 211 -17.28 5.79 11.73
C GLN A 211 -18.73 6.31 11.63
N PRO A 212 -19.61 5.64 10.85
CA PRO A 212 -19.32 4.51 9.96
C PRO A 212 -18.61 4.93 8.66
N ILE A 213 -18.41 6.23 8.45
CA ILE A 213 -17.75 6.78 7.26
C ILE A 213 -16.25 6.98 7.57
N PRO A 214 -15.33 6.32 6.86
CA PRO A 214 -13.90 6.44 7.11
C PRO A 214 -13.32 7.76 6.60
N LEU A 215 -12.17 8.15 7.12
CA LEU A 215 -11.29 9.12 6.46
C LEU A 215 -10.64 8.44 5.25
N VAL A 216 -10.94 8.93 4.05
CA VAL A 216 -10.36 8.40 2.80
C VAL A 216 -9.36 9.38 2.19
N LEU A 217 -8.13 8.91 2.00
CA LEU A 217 -7.10 9.59 1.22
C LEU A 217 -6.90 8.84 -0.10
N ARG A 218 -7.06 9.53 -1.24
CA ARG A 218 -6.96 8.94 -2.58
C ARG A 218 -6.12 9.83 -3.49
N GLY A 219 -5.31 9.20 -4.33
CA GLY A 219 -4.55 9.85 -5.38
C GLY A 219 -3.43 8.94 -5.88
N TYR A 220 -2.55 9.48 -6.73
CA TYR A 220 -1.42 8.69 -7.24
C TYR A 220 -0.42 8.38 -6.12
N GLY A 221 -0.18 7.10 -5.88
CA GLY A 221 0.75 6.63 -4.85
C GLY A 221 2.15 6.26 -5.36
N ALA A 222 2.44 6.61 -6.61
CA ALA A 222 3.73 6.45 -7.27
C ALA A 222 3.93 7.59 -8.29
N GLY A 223 5.17 7.75 -8.76
CA GLY A 223 5.55 8.78 -9.73
C GLY A 223 6.58 9.76 -9.17
N THR A 224 7.56 10.10 -10.00
CA THR A 224 8.74 10.90 -9.61
C THR A 224 8.33 12.28 -9.08
N GLU A 225 7.45 12.98 -9.77
CA GLU A 225 7.04 14.34 -9.41
C GLU A 225 6.25 14.37 -8.09
N VAL A 226 5.27 13.47 -7.95
CA VAL A 226 4.42 13.39 -6.75
C VAL A 226 5.24 12.97 -5.52
N THR A 227 6.17 12.03 -5.68
CA THR A 227 7.07 11.61 -4.60
C THR A 227 8.04 12.73 -4.22
N ALA A 228 8.63 13.42 -5.21
CA ALA A 228 9.51 14.56 -4.96
C ALA A 228 8.78 15.71 -4.25
N ALA A 229 7.52 15.99 -4.64
CA ALA A 229 6.68 16.97 -3.97
C ALA A 229 6.39 16.57 -2.51
N GLY A 230 6.17 15.29 -2.22
CA GLY A 230 6.01 14.79 -0.85
C GLY A 230 7.29 14.96 -0.02
N VAL A 231 8.46 14.63 -0.57
CA VAL A 231 9.76 14.87 0.12
C VAL A 231 9.96 16.36 0.37
N PHE A 232 9.64 17.20 -0.61
CA PHE A 232 9.73 18.64 -0.49
C PHE A 232 8.77 19.19 0.57
N SER A 233 7.55 18.66 0.67
CA SER A 233 6.59 18.98 1.74
C SER A 233 7.19 18.69 3.12
N ASP A 234 7.82 17.53 3.31
CA ASP A 234 8.54 17.21 4.56
C ASP A 234 9.65 18.22 4.85
N VAL A 235 10.44 18.62 3.86
CA VAL A 235 11.46 19.67 4.01
C VAL A 235 10.82 20.99 4.45
N MET A 236 9.74 21.43 3.79
CA MET A 236 9.04 22.68 4.11
C MET A 236 8.46 22.67 5.53
N ARG A 237 8.01 21.53 6.04
CA ARG A 237 7.53 21.37 7.43
C ARG A 237 8.63 21.46 8.50
N THR A 238 9.90 21.51 8.11
CA THR A 238 11.01 21.82 9.03
C THR A 238 11.16 23.29 9.31
N LEU A 239 10.63 24.15 8.44
CA LEU A 239 10.70 25.59 8.62
C LEU A 239 9.82 25.97 9.83
N GLY A 240 10.40 26.72 10.77
CA GLY A 240 9.71 27.10 12.02
C GLY A 240 8.59 28.13 11.84
N TRP A 241 8.43 28.68 10.64
CA TRP A 241 7.41 29.65 10.28
C TRP A 241 6.73 29.22 8.98
N LYS A 242 5.40 29.10 9.01
CA LYS A 242 4.57 28.99 7.82
C LYS A 242 4.14 30.40 7.42
N LEU A 243 4.31 30.77 6.16
CA LEU A 243 3.76 32.01 5.63
C LEU A 243 2.23 31.94 5.69
N GLY A 244 1.63 32.53 6.74
CA GLY A 244 0.24 32.96 6.75
C GLY A 244 -0.85 31.90 6.57
N VAL A 245 -0.71 30.72 7.18
CA VAL A 245 -1.83 29.81 7.51
C VAL A 245 -1.59 29.18 8.87
#